data_AF-A0A942DRN6-F1
#
_entry.id   AF-A0A942DRN6-F1
#
_cell.length_a   1.000
_cell.length_b   1.000
_cell.length_c   1.000
_cell.angle_alpha   90.00
_cell.angle_beta   90.00
_cell.angle_gamma   90.00
#
_symmetry.space_group_name_H-M   'P 1'
#
loop_
_entity.id
_entity.type
_entity.pdbx_description
1 polymer ?
#
loop_
_entity_poly.entity_id
_entity_poly.type
_entity_poly.pdbx_seq_one_letter_code
_entity_poly.pdbx_strand_id
1 'polypeptide(L)'
;MEKISWIKELVKAEQQMEESGLVDMSFGFDPERVLVTESIQFLMNLKTEFVDAATNFNELKPSALGRIKIYGIAKTHADFMLFRNGYKMIFSLKAPGQISVRFNFIGTNYIPTPGAAENTPAANANVMDENIVEAKWAAFEELIWTYRGQTVKLEYMVRHYLTQFIRESSK
;
A
#
# COMPACT_ATOMS: atom_id res chain seq x y z
N MET A 1 8.37 23.54 -1.61
CA MET A 1 9.43 23.82 -0.63
C MET A 1 10.52 22.73 -0.58
N GLU A 2 10.39 21.61 -1.29
CA GLU A 2 11.39 20.51 -1.32
C GLU A 2 12.71 20.84 -2.06
N LYS A 3 12.68 21.70 -3.08
CA LYS A 3 13.87 22.01 -3.92
C LYS A 3 15.09 22.53 -3.15
N ILE A 4 14.91 23.06 -1.94
CA ILE A 4 16.01 23.62 -1.13
C ILE A 4 16.56 22.58 -0.14
N SER A 5 15.82 21.50 0.17
CA SER A 5 16.22 20.54 1.20
C SER A 5 17.48 19.77 0.81
N TRP A 6 17.50 19.18 -0.38
CA TRP A 6 18.66 18.42 -0.86
C TRP A 6 19.90 19.31 -1.03
N ILE A 7 19.72 20.57 -1.46
CA ILE A 7 20.83 21.54 -1.54
C ILE A 7 21.40 21.83 -0.15
N LYS A 8 20.56 21.98 0.88
CA LYS A 8 21.02 22.18 2.26
C LYS A 8 21.77 20.98 2.81
N GLU A 9 21.39 19.76 2.42
CA GLU A 9 22.09 18.53 2.80
C GLU A 9 23.45 18.46 2.13
N LEU A 10 23.56 18.83 0.85
CA LEU A 10 24.84 18.93 0.15
C LEU A 10 25.79 19.96 0.78
N VAL A 11 25.29 21.15 1.12
CA VAL A 11 26.11 22.19 1.76
C VAL A 11 26.62 21.73 3.12
N LYS A 12 25.80 21.01 3.90
CA LYS A 12 26.24 20.44 5.19
C LYS A 12 27.27 19.32 5.01
N ALA A 13 27.10 18.50 3.98
CA ALA A 13 28.02 17.42 3.64
C ALA A 13 29.41 17.98 3.31
N GLU A 14 29.45 18.97 2.41
CA GLU A 14 30.68 19.66 2.00
C GLU A 14 31.41 20.22 3.22
N GLN A 15 30.71 20.96 4.09
CA GLN A 15 31.31 21.55 5.27
C GLN A 15 31.87 20.49 6.24
N GLN A 16 31.19 19.35 6.44
CA GLN A 16 31.69 18.26 7.28
C GLN A 16 32.91 17.56 6.67
N MET A 17 32.98 17.43 5.34
CA MET A 17 34.13 16.86 4.65
C MET A 17 35.34 17.79 4.77
N GLU A 18 35.15 19.11 4.67
CA GLU A 18 36.19 20.11 4.90
C GLU A 18 36.72 20.08 6.35
N GLU A 19 35.82 20.00 7.34
CA GLU A 19 36.17 20.02 8.76
C GLU A 19 36.84 18.72 9.23
N SER A 20 36.43 17.56 8.69
CA SER A 20 36.94 16.25 9.11
C SER A 20 38.14 15.76 8.31
N GLY A 21 38.36 16.31 7.10
CA GLY A 21 39.38 15.83 6.15
C GLY A 21 39.14 14.41 5.64
N LEU A 22 37.98 13.81 5.93
CA LEU A 22 37.58 12.47 5.48
C LEU A 22 36.46 12.61 4.43
N VAL A 23 36.67 11.97 3.28
CA VAL A 23 35.65 11.91 2.21
C VAL A 23 34.77 10.68 2.44
N ASP A 24 33.53 10.90 2.85
CA ASP A 24 32.53 9.83 2.94
C ASP A 24 31.81 9.68 1.59
N MET A 25 32.05 8.57 0.90
CA MET A 25 31.42 8.23 -0.38
C MET A 25 29.96 7.76 -0.25
N SER A 26 29.48 7.52 0.98
CA SER A 26 28.11 7.09 1.28
C SER A 26 27.20 8.24 1.72
N PHE A 27 27.71 9.47 1.66
CA PHE A 27 27.05 10.63 2.23
C PHE A 27 25.77 11.00 1.46
N GLY A 28 24.63 11.05 2.16
CA GLY A 28 23.37 11.62 1.67
C GLY A 28 22.38 10.62 1.06
N PHE A 29 22.78 9.38 0.78
CA PHE A 29 21.88 8.38 0.21
C PHE A 29 21.86 7.10 1.05
N ASP A 30 20.77 6.92 1.81
CA ASP A 30 20.44 5.68 2.50
C ASP A 30 19.31 4.97 1.73
N PRO A 31 19.62 3.97 0.88
CA PRO A 31 18.63 3.32 0.04
C PRO A 31 17.50 2.67 0.85
N GLU A 32 17.81 2.15 2.03
CA GLU A 32 16.83 1.45 2.86
C GLU A 32 15.85 2.45 3.47
N ARG A 33 16.35 3.56 4.01
CA ARG A 33 15.50 4.64 4.52
C ARG A 33 14.63 5.25 3.44
N VAL A 34 15.16 5.45 2.23
CA VAL A 34 14.39 5.95 1.08
C VAL A 34 13.29 4.94 0.72
N LEU A 35 13.61 3.65 0.61
CA LEU A 35 12.62 2.61 0.33
C LEU A 35 11.49 2.59 1.35
N VAL A 36 11.80 2.68 2.66
CA VAL A 36 10.78 2.74 3.71
C VAL A 36 9.87 3.95 3.54
N THR A 37 10.47 5.13 3.36
CA THR A 37 9.74 6.40 3.24
C THR A 37 8.82 6.38 2.02
N GLU A 38 9.35 6.00 0.87
CA GLU A 38 8.61 5.90 -0.38
C GLU A 38 7.53 4.83 -0.35
N SER A 39 7.75 3.70 0.33
CA SER A 39 6.72 2.65 0.47
C SER A 39 5.53 3.13 1.29
N ILE A 40 5.79 3.86 2.38
CA ILE A 40 4.76 4.47 3.21
C ILE A 40 4.01 5.54 2.40
N GLN A 41 4.74 6.41 1.70
CA GLN A 41 4.13 7.46 0.88
C GLN A 41 3.28 6.88 -0.25
N PHE A 42 3.76 5.83 -0.93
CA PHE A 42 3.03 5.14 -1.97
C PHE A 42 1.71 4.54 -1.45
N LEU A 43 1.72 3.89 -0.28
CA LEU A 43 0.50 3.39 0.35
C LEU A 43 -0.47 4.50 0.74
N MET A 44 0.02 5.62 1.27
CA MET A 44 -0.83 6.77 1.61
C MET A 44 -1.48 7.40 0.37
N ASN A 45 -0.71 7.55 -0.72
CA ASN A 45 -1.22 8.03 -2.00
C ASN A 45 -2.27 7.05 -2.56
N LEU A 46 -1.95 5.76 -2.56
CA LEU A 46 -2.86 4.71 -3.02
C LEU A 46 -4.17 4.71 -2.23
N LYS A 47 -4.10 4.83 -0.90
CA LYS A 47 -5.27 4.94 -0.04
C LYS A 47 -6.12 6.15 -0.41
N THR A 48 -5.50 7.30 -0.64
CA THR A 48 -6.18 8.55 -1.00
C THR A 48 -6.95 8.40 -2.31
N GLU A 49 -6.30 7.86 -3.35
CA GLU A 49 -6.94 7.57 -4.64
C GLU A 49 -8.11 6.58 -4.51
N PHE A 50 -7.96 5.54 -3.67
CA PHE A 50 -9.05 4.61 -3.41
C PHE A 50 -10.22 5.25 -2.67
N VAL A 51 -9.95 6.14 -1.72
CA VAL A 51 -11.00 6.89 -1.00
C VAL A 51 -11.78 7.77 -1.98
N ASP A 52 -11.09 8.49 -2.86
CA ASP A 52 -11.74 9.30 -3.88
C ASP A 52 -12.57 8.44 -4.86
N ALA A 53 -11.96 7.41 -5.44
CA ALA A 53 -12.65 6.52 -6.38
C ALA A 53 -13.85 5.79 -5.75
N ALA A 54 -13.74 5.33 -4.49
CA ALA A 54 -14.84 4.69 -3.78
C ALA A 54 -15.95 5.68 -3.41
N THR A 55 -15.61 6.93 -3.10
CA THR A 55 -16.58 8.00 -2.83
C THR A 55 -17.39 8.29 -4.09
N ASN A 56 -16.71 8.56 -5.21
CA ASN A 56 -17.35 8.76 -6.51
C ASN A 56 -18.23 7.57 -6.92
N PHE A 57 -17.75 6.34 -6.74
CA PHE A 57 -18.56 5.14 -7.01
C PHE A 57 -19.81 5.06 -6.12
N ASN A 58 -19.68 5.35 -4.82
CA ASN A 58 -20.79 5.29 -3.88
C ASN A 58 -21.84 6.37 -4.11
N GLU A 59 -21.45 7.55 -4.60
CA GLU A 59 -22.33 8.66 -4.96
C GLU A 59 -23.14 8.37 -6.23
N LEU A 60 -22.48 7.81 -7.26
CA LEU A 60 -23.13 7.44 -8.52
C LEU A 60 -24.05 6.21 -8.39
N LYS A 61 -23.92 5.46 -7.31
CA LYS A 61 -24.73 4.26 -7.06
C LYS A 61 -26.08 4.64 -6.42
N PRO A 62 -27.23 4.27 -7.02
CA PRO A 62 -28.56 4.69 -6.54
C PRO A 62 -29.00 4.03 -5.22
N SER A 63 -28.36 2.92 -4.82
CA SER A 63 -28.73 2.16 -3.62
C SER A 63 -27.63 2.23 -2.56
N ALA A 64 -28.05 2.41 -1.30
CA ALA A 64 -27.16 2.39 -0.14
C ALA A 64 -26.61 0.98 0.19
N LEU A 65 -27.24 -0.08 -0.31
CA LEU A 65 -26.79 -1.46 -0.07
C LEU A 65 -25.49 -1.74 -0.83
N GLY A 66 -24.51 -2.33 -0.17
CA GLY A 66 -23.23 -2.69 -0.80
C GLY A 66 -22.41 -1.47 -1.23
N ARG A 67 -22.43 -0.39 -0.46
CA ARG A 67 -21.43 0.68 -0.57
C ARG A 67 -20.05 0.18 -0.15
N ILE A 68 -19.02 0.70 -0.79
CA ILE A 68 -17.62 0.40 -0.46
C ILE A 68 -17.25 1.17 0.79
N LYS A 69 -16.68 0.48 1.77
CA LYS A 69 -16.11 1.08 2.99
C LYS A 69 -14.61 0.92 2.96
N ILE A 70 -13.88 1.95 3.37
CA ILE A 70 -12.41 1.91 3.47
C ILE A 70 -12.01 2.11 4.93
N TYR A 71 -11.12 1.25 5.41
CA TYR A 71 -10.61 1.27 6.78
C TYR A 71 -9.09 1.31 6.78
N GLY A 72 -8.51 2.11 7.68
CA GLY A 72 -7.09 1.95 8.03
C GLY A 72 -6.89 0.76 8.95
N ILE A 73 -5.74 0.11 8.88
CA ILE A 73 -5.38 -0.99 9.79
C ILE A 73 -4.58 -0.43 10.96
N ALA A 74 -5.09 -0.64 12.17
CA ALA A 74 -4.45 -0.13 13.38
C ALA A 74 -3.04 -0.71 13.57
N LYS A 75 -2.15 0.07 14.19
CA LYS A 75 -0.74 -0.30 14.45
C LYS A 75 0.10 -0.56 13.19
N THR A 76 -0.30 0.02 12.06
CA THR A 76 0.47 0.03 10.82
C THR A 76 0.70 1.48 10.38
N HIS A 77 1.73 1.72 9.57
CA HIS A 77 2.03 3.08 9.10
C HIS A 77 1.01 3.59 8.09
N ALA A 78 0.61 2.75 7.14
CA ALA A 78 -0.23 3.18 6.01
C ALA A 78 -1.17 2.08 5.47
N ASP A 79 -1.26 0.91 6.11
CA ASP A 79 -2.05 -0.20 5.58
C ASP A 79 -3.54 0.13 5.64
N PHE A 80 -4.28 -0.36 4.65
CA PHE A 80 -5.71 -0.12 4.55
C PHE A 80 -6.43 -1.27 3.87
N MET A 81 -7.74 -1.34 4.07
CA MET A 81 -8.59 -2.33 3.43
C MET A 81 -9.88 -1.73 2.90
N LEU A 82 -10.34 -2.25 1.76
CA LEU A 82 -11.68 -2.05 1.25
C LEU A 82 -12.57 -3.20 1.73
N PHE A 83 -13.81 -2.88 2.06
CA PHE A 83 -14.81 -3.84 2.48
C PHE A 83 -16.15 -3.57 1.80
N ARG A 84 -16.75 -4.64 1.26
CA ARG A 84 -18.07 -4.64 0.63
C ARG A 84 -18.63 -6.05 0.61
N ASN A 85 -19.87 -6.23 1.10
CA ASN A 85 -20.60 -7.52 1.04
C ASN A 85 -19.81 -8.73 1.58
N GLY A 86 -19.08 -8.58 2.70
CA GLY A 86 -18.27 -9.69 3.25
C GLY A 86 -16.94 -9.93 2.51
N TYR A 87 -16.69 -9.24 1.41
CA TYR A 87 -15.43 -9.28 0.67
C TYR A 87 -14.49 -8.17 1.13
N LYS A 88 -13.23 -8.54 1.35
CA LYS A 88 -12.15 -7.65 1.77
C LYS A 88 -11.04 -7.64 0.73
N MET A 89 -10.51 -6.46 0.47
CA MET A 89 -9.27 -6.27 -0.26
C MET A 89 -8.32 -5.47 0.61
N ILE A 90 -7.10 -5.97 0.82
CA ILE A 90 -6.14 -5.45 1.78
C ILE A 90 -4.87 -5.03 1.04
N PHE A 91 -4.44 -3.79 1.28
CA PHE A 91 -3.14 -3.27 0.90
C PHE A 91 -2.27 -3.16 2.15
N SER A 92 -1.11 -3.80 2.14
CA SER A 92 -0.20 -3.83 3.30
C SER A 92 1.26 -3.73 2.88
N LEU A 93 2.06 -3.03 3.68
CA LEU A 93 3.52 -3.03 3.56
C LEU A 93 4.06 -4.40 3.96
N LYS A 94 4.63 -5.15 3.01
CA LYS A 94 5.22 -6.48 3.27
C LYS A 94 6.67 -6.36 3.73
N ALA A 95 7.43 -5.53 3.03
CA ALA A 95 8.82 -5.18 3.32
C ALA A 95 9.10 -3.79 2.70
N PRO A 96 10.19 -3.09 3.06
CA PRO A 96 10.60 -1.89 2.36
C PRO A 96 10.70 -2.15 0.84
N GLY A 97 9.98 -1.35 0.05
CA GLY A 97 9.88 -1.51 -1.40
C GLY A 97 8.91 -2.60 -1.86
N GLN A 98 8.14 -3.25 -0.98
CA GLN A 98 7.18 -4.30 -1.37
C GLN A 98 5.80 -4.07 -0.75
N ILE A 99 4.81 -3.84 -1.61
CA ILE A 99 3.41 -3.72 -1.23
C ILE A 99 2.66 -5.00 -1.62
N SER A 100 2.01 -5.60 -0.63
CA SER A 100 1.15 -6.76 -0.80
C SER A 100 -0.29 -6.33 -1.01
N VAL A 101 -0.95 -6.97 -1.98
CA VAL A 101 -2.36 -6.81 -2.29
C VAL A 101 -3.04 -8.17 -2.17
N ARG A 102 -3.97 -8.30 -1.23
CA ARG A 102 -4.65 -9.58 -0.92
C ARG A 102 -6.16 -9.43 -0.93
N PHE A 103 -6.86 -10.50 -1.32
CA PHE A 103 -8.31 -10.59 -1.29
C PHE A 103 -8.77 -11.70 -0.35
N ASN A 104 -9.76 -11.40 0.48
CA ASN A 104 -10.35 -12.35 1.41
C ASN A 104 -11.88 -12.29 1.30
N PHE A 105 -12.52 -13.44 1.10
CA PHE A 105 -13.97 -13.56 1.23
C PHE A 105 -14.32 -14.14 2.61
N ILE A 106 -15.20 -13.46 3.35
CA ILE A 106 -15.78 -13.97 4.59
C ILE A 106 -17.20 -14.44 4.29
N GLY A 107 -17.35 -15.72 3.96
CA GLY A 107 -18.66 -16.35 3.77
C GLY A 107 -19.40 -16.58 5.10
N THR A 108 -20.73 -16.64 5.04
CA THR A 108 -21.66 -16.87 6.15
C THR A 108 -21.64 -18.32 6.69
N ASN A 109 -20.48 -18.85 7.08
CA ASN A 109 -20.39 -20.07 7.91
C ASN A 109 -20.26 -19.74 9.41
N TYR A 110 -20.97 -18.70 9.88
CA TYR A 110 -21.05 -18.35 11.29
C TYR A 110 -22.34 -18.92 11.90
N ILE A 111 -22.35 -20.22 12.19
CA ILE A 111 -23.12 -20.75 13.32
C ILE A 111 -22.09 -21.03 14.41
N PRO A 112 -21.98 -20.17 15.45
CA PRO A 112 -21.09 -20.45 16.56
C PRO A 112 -21.64 -21.66 17.30
N THR A 113 -20.97 -22.81 17.19
CA THR A 113 -21.23 -23.96 18.05
C THR A 113 -20.67 -23.61 19.43
N PRO A 114 -21.50 -23.55 20.50
CA PRO A 114 -21.00 -23.24 21.83
C PRO A 114 -20.07 -24.38 22.28
N GLY A 115 -18.76 -24.10 22.41
CA GLY A 115 -17.76 -25.05 22.89
C GLY A 115 -16.45 -25.14 22.09
N ALA A 116 -16.29 -24.43 20.97
CA ALA A 116 -15.03 -24.42 20.23
C ALA A 116 -14.02 -23.44 20.86
N ALA A 117 -12.88 -23.97 21.33
CA ALA A 117 -11.80 -23.23 21.96
C ALA A 117 -11.24 -22.09 21.11
N GLU A 118 -10.91 -20.96 21.76
CA GLU A 118 -10.46 -19.68 21.20
C GLU A 118 -9.09 -19.68 20.48
N ASN A 119 -8.56 -20.84 20.07
CA ASN A 119 -7.16 -20.96 19.59
C ASN A 119 -7.01 -21.54 18.18
N THR A 120 -7.99 -21.36 17.29
CA THR A 120 -7.84 -21.79 15.89
C THR A 120 -7.77 -20.57 14.97
N PRO A 121 -6.67 -20.33 14.22
CA PRO A 121 -6.62 -19.25 13.25
C PRO A 121 -7.71 -19.47 12.21
N ALA A 122 -8.42 -18.40 11.84
CA ALA A 122 -9.53 -18.39 10.90
C ALA A 122 -9.23 -19.18 9.60
N ALA A 123 -9.56 -20.47 9.59
CA ALA A 123 -9.12 -21.43 8.58
C ALA A 123 -10.05 -21.58 7.37
N ASN A 124 -10.95 -20.63 7.11
CA ASN A 124 -11.90 -20.70 5.98
C ASN A 124 -12.06 -19.38 5.23
N ALA A 125 -11.03 -18.53 5.18
CA ALA A 125 -10.93 -17.52 4.14
C ALA A 125 -10.29 -18.19 2.91
N ASN A 126 -11.00 -18.29 1.80
CA ASN A 126 -10.35 -18.53 0.50
C ASN A 126 -9.49 -17.29 0.21
N VAL A 127 -8.24 -17.31 0.69
CA VAL A 127 -7.25 -16.29 0.38
C VAL A 127 -6.92 -16.46 -1.09
N MET A 128 -7.35 -15.52 -1.93
CA MET A 128 -6.91 -15.51 -3.33
C MET A 128 -5.43 -15.15 -3.40
N ASP A 129 -4.79 -15.45 -4.53
CA ASP A 129 -3.36 -15.19 -4.77
C ASP A 129 -2.93 -13.78 -4.34
N GLU A 130 -1.77 -13.73 -3.67
CA GLU A 130 -1.13 -12.49 -3.24
C GLU A 130 -0.46 -11.81 -4.44
N ASN A 131 -0.85 -10.57 -4.73
CA ASN A 131 -0.17 -9.76 -5.72
C ASN A 131 0.88 -8.86 -5.04
N ILE A 132 2.12 -8.88 -5.53
CA ILE A 132 3.21 -8.07 -5.00
C ILE A 132 3.56 -6.95 -5.99
N VAL A 133 3.49 -5.70 -5.51
CA VAL A 133 3.98 -4.51 -6.20
C VAL A 133 5.33 -4.15 -5.60
N GLU A 134 6.35 -4.02 -6.45
CA GLU A 134 7.75 -3.90 -6.05
C GLU A 134 8.35 -2.57 -6.53
N ALA A 135 9.03 -1.88 -5.63
CA ALA A 135 9.86 -0.74 -5.96
C ALA A 135 11.17 -1.20 -6.61
N LYS A 136 11.60 -0.49 -7.64
CA LYS A 136 12.87 -0.70 -8.33
C LYS A 136 13.58 0.64 -8.51
N TRP A 137 14.89 0.62 -8.33
CA TRP A 137 15.73 1.76 -8.65
C TRP A 137 15.85 1.91 -10.17
N ALA A 138 15.51 3.09 -10.67
CA ALA A 138 15.75 3.53 -12.02
C ALA A 138 16.99 4.43 -12.06
N ALA A 139 17.20 5.14 -13.17
CA ALA A 139 18.34 6.04 -13.31
C ALA A 139 18.25 7.19 -12.28
N PHE A 140 19.41 7.71 -11.86
CA PHE A 140 19.51 8.88 -10.98
C PHE A 140 18.76 8.74 -9.65
N GLU A 141 18.79 7.55 -9.04
CA GLU A 141 18.16 7.26 -7.75
C GLU A 141 16.62 7.45 -7.75
N GLU A 142 16.00 7.51 -8.94
CA GLU A 142 14.55 7.52 -9.05
C GLU A 142 13.99 6.15 -8.64
N LEU A 143 12.99 6.15 -7.77
CA LEU A 143 12.29 4.93 -7.38
C LEU A 143 11.03 4.76 -8.22
N ILE A 144 10.93 3.66 -8.96
CA ILE A 144 9.75 3.32 -9.76
C ILE A 144 9.02 2.11 -9.19
N TRP A 145 7.69 2.12 -9.24
CA TRP A 145 6.87 0.99 -8.81
C TRP A 145 6.55 0.08 -9.97
N THR A 146 6.69 -1.23 -9.78
CA THR A 146 6.51 -2.24 -10.81
C THR A 146 5.62 -3.39 -10.34
N TYR A 147 4.90 -3.99 -11.27
CA TYR A 147 4.13 -5.21 -11.06
C TYR A 147 4.49 -6.19 -12.17
N ARG A 148 4.99 -7.38 -11.80
CA ARG A 148 5.48 -8.40 -12.75
C ARG A 148 6.50 -7.82 -13.75
N GLY A 149 7.37 -6.93 -13.27
CA GLY A 149 8.41 -6.29 -14.07
C GLY A 149 7.96 -5.12 -14.94
N GLN A 150 6.68 -4.75 -14.96
CA GLN A 150 6.18 -3.59 -15.70
C GLN A 150 5.91 -2.41 -14.77
N THR A 151 6.26 -1.21 -15.20
CA THR A 151 6.01 0.02 -14.43
C THR A 151 4.51 0.25 -14.23
N VAL A 152 4.14 0.62 -13.02
CA VAL A 152 2.76 0.84 -12.60
C VAL A 152 2.53 2.33 -12.43
N LYS A 153 1.41 2.81 -13.00
CA LYS A 153 0.86 4.13 -12.66
C LYS A 153 -0.28 3.94 -11.66
N LEU A 154 -0.31 4.80 -10.64
CA LEU A 154 -1.25 4.72 -9.53
C LEU A 154 -2.71 4.69 -10.00
N GLU A 155 -3.08 5.59 -10.91
CA GLU A 155 -4.42 5.69 -11.50
C GLU A 155 -4.89 4.36 -12.12
N TYR A 156 -4.04 3.72 -12.93
CA TYR A 156 -4.39 2.45 -13.58
C TYR A 156 -4.44 1.30 -12.60
N MET A 157 -3.59 1.31 -11.57
CA MET A 157 -3.62 0.33 -10.50
C MET A 157 -4.94 0.40 -9.72
N VAL A 158 -5.38 1.60 -9.33
CA VAL A 158 -6.65 1.83 -8.64
C VAL A 158 -7.81 1.37 -9.51
N ARG A 159 -7.85 1.79 -10.78
CA ARG A 159 -8.90 1.35 -11.73
C ARG A 159 -8.96 -0.17 -11.86
N HIS A 160 -7.81 -0.82 -12.04
CA HIS A 160 -7.73 -2.27 -12.20
C HIS A 160 -8.26 -2.99 -10.96
N TYR A 161 -7.73 -2.64 -9.79
CA TYR A 161 -8.07 -3.31 -8.54
C TYR A 161 -9.47 -3.00 -8.04
N LEU A 162 -9.95 -1.77 -8.19
CA LEU A 162 -11.32 -1.42 -7.84
C LEU A 162 -12.34 -2.15 -8.73
N THR A 163 -12.03 -2.29 -10.03
CA THR A 163 -12.88 -3.08 -10.96
C THR A 163 -12.96 -4.54 -10.52
N GLN A 164 -11.82 -5.16 -10.19
CA GLN A 164 -11.80 -6.52 -9.67
C GLN A 164 -12.58 -6.63 -8.35
N PHE A 165 -12.33 -5.72 -7.41
CA PHE A 165 -12.99 -5.69 -6.12
C PHE A 165 -14.51 -5.59 -6.25
N ILE A 166 -15.01 -4.73 -7.13
CA ILE A 166 -16.45 -4.58 -7.38
C ILE A 166 -17.04 -5.85 -7.98
N ARG A 167 -16.36 -6.47 -8.94
CA ARG A 167 -16.82 -7.70 -9.60
C ARG A 167 -16.94 -8.84 -8.61
N GLU A 168 -15.90 -9.07 -7.81
CA GLU A 168 -15.85 -10.17 -6.84
C GLU A 168 -16.78 -9.93 -5.65
N SER A 169 -16.89 -8.69 -5.15
CA SER A 169 -17.81 -8.36 -4.05
C SER A 169 -19.29 -8.28 -4.43
N SER A 170 -19.63 -8.46 -5.71
CA SER A 170 -21.03 -8.49 -6.17
C SER A 170 -21.52 -9.90 -6.52
N LYS A 171 -20.66 -10.90 -6.43
CA LYS A 171 -21.05 -12.32 -6.48
C LYS A 171 -21.74 -12.70 -5.17
#